data_AF-A0A183CS95-F1
#
_entry.id   AF-A0A183CS95-F1
#
_cell.length_a   1.000
_cell.length_b   1.000
_cell.length_c   1.000
_cell.angle_alpha   90.00
_cell.angle_beta   90.00
_cell.angle_gamma   90.00
#
_symmetry.space_group_name_H-M   'P 1'
#
loop_
_entity.id
_entity.type
_entity.pdbx_description
1 polymer ?
#
loop_
_entity_poly.entity_id
_entity_poly.type
_entity_poly.pdbx_seq_one_letter_code
_entity_poly.pdbx_strand_id
1 'polypeptide(L)'
;ETERGEADADYFLIFGAITKHLVIIVTDKHVIVSRKHKLTENWSADWRPGYAELKRPVRVDTDGKFKEERRLFSLFSKCAGANVKLVKFSAEDIAQRVFDHMLRAWKSGAEE
;
A
#
# COMPACT_ATOMS: atom_id res chain seq x y z
N GLU A 1 6.33 -31.16 -18.59
CA GLU A 1 6.28 -31.26 -17.12
C GLU A 1 5.54 -30.05 -16.59
N THR A 2 4.66 -30.23 -15.63
CA THR A 2 3.92 -29.13 -15.00
C THR A 2 4.73 -28.66 -13.79
N GLU A 3 5.19 -27.41 -13.79
CA GLU A 3 5.81 -26.83 -12.60
C GLU A 3 4.85 -26.92 -11.43
N ARG A 4 5.24 -27.63 -10.38
CA ARG A 4 4.55 -27.58 -9.09
C ARG A 4 5.08 -26.36 -8.36
N GLY A 5 4.28 -25.30 -8.31
CA GLY A 5 4.54 -24.15 -7.44
C GLY A 5 4.21 -24.52 -6.00
N GLU A 6 5.18 -24.43 -5.11
CA GLU A 6 4.98 -24.48 -3.67
C GLU A 6 4.73 -23.05 -3.16
N ALA A 7 3.80 -22.88 -2.23
CA ALA A 7 3.51 -21.58 -1.66
C ALA A 7 4.46 -21.33 -0.48
N ASP A 8 5.27 -20.27 -0.55
CA ASP A 8 6.19 -19.91 0.53
C ASP A 8 5.44 -19.40 1.79
N ALA A 9 4.26 -18.80 1.61
CA ALA A 9 3.44 -18.29 2.69
C ALA A 9 1.98 -18.04 2.27
N ASP A 10 1.07 -18.19 3.24
CA ASP A 10 -0.36 -17.89 3.10
C ASP A 10 -0.73 -16.60 3.82
N TYR A 11 -1.50 -15.73 3.16
CA TYR A 11 -1.97 -14.45 3.70
C TYR A 11 -3.43 -14.20 3.31
N PHE A 12 -4.21 -13.61 4.22
CA PHE A 12 -5.58 -13.21 3.92
C PHE A 12 -5.65 -11.82 3.32
N LEU A 13 -6.34 -11.69 2.17
CA LEU A 13 -6.65 -10.40 1.58
C LEU A 13 -7.76 -9.72 2.39
N ILE A 14 -7.45 -8.54 2.94
CA ILE A 14 -8.41 -7.71 3.69
C ILE A 14 -9.10 -6.72 2.76
N PHE A 15 -8.34 -6.07 1.89
CA PHE A 15 -8.86 -5.06 0.98
C PHE A 15 -7.96 -4.92 -0.25
N GLY A 16 -8.56 -4.57 -1.39
CA GLY A 16 -7.84 -4.29 -2.63
C GLY A 16 -8.43 -3.08 -3.34
N ALA A 17 -7.56 -2.21 -3.85
CA ALA A 17 -7.94 -1.11 -4.73
C ALA A 17 -7.09 -1.14 -6.00
N ILE A 18 -7.75 -1.04 -7.16
CA ILE A 18 -7.09 -0.97 -8.46
C ILE A 18 -7.52 0.33 -9.13
N THR A 19 -6.53 1.06 -9.61
CA THR A 19 -6.70 2.27 -10.43
C THR A 19 -5.89 2.10 -11.71
N LYS A 20 -6.00 3.05 -12.64
CA LYS A 20 -5.31 3.00 -13.95
C LYS A 20 -3.80 2.71 -13.86
N HIS A 21 -3.13 3.18 -12.79
CA HIS A 21 -1.67 3.10 -12.67
C HIS A 21 -1.16 2.52 -11.35
N LEU A 22 -2.07 2.05 -10.50
CA LEU A 22 -1.75 1.67 -9.13
C LEU A 22 -2.71 0.60 -8.64
N VAL A 23 -2.16 -0.48 -8.12
CA VAL A 23 -2.83 -1.53 -7.36
C VAL A 23 -2.29 -1.46 -5.94
N ILE A 24 -3.20 -1.50 -4.96
CA ILE A 24 -2.84 -1.70 -3.56
C ILE A 24 -3.66 -2.85 -3.00
N ILE A 25 -2.96 -3.76 -2.34
CA ILE A 25 -3.54 -4.89 -1.63
C ILE A 25 -3.12 -4.78 -0.18
N VAL A 26 -4.10 -4.71 0.70
CA VAL A 26 -3.93 -4.78 2.16
C VAL A 26 -4.22 -6.22 2.55
N THR A 27 -3.23 -6.92 3.10
CA THR A 27 -3.40 -8.24 3.69
C THR A 27 -3.35 -8.15 5.21
N ASP A 28 -3.57 -9.26 5.88
CA ASP A 28 -3.37 -9.43 7.32
C ASP A 28 -1.91 -9.23 7.79
N LYS A 29 -0.92 -9.49 6.93
CA LYS A 29 0.51 -9.36 7.28
C LYS A 29 1.27 -8.28 6.52
N HIS A 30 0.83 -7.91 5.32
CA HIS A 30 1.59 -7.08 4.39
C HIS A 30 0.72 -6.02 3.69
N VAL A 31 1.38 -4.99 3.17
CA VAL A 31 0.80 -4.10 2.15
C VAL A 31 1.56 -4.30 0.85
N ILE A 32 0.84 -4.71 -0.20
CA ILE A 32 1.40 -4.87 -1.54
C ILE A 32 1.06 -3.64 -2.36
N VAL A 33 2.07 -3.02 -2.95
CA VAL A 33 1.89 -1.91 -3.89
C VAL A 33 2.45 -2.32 -5.24
N SER A 34 1.61 -2.29 -6.27
CA SER A 34 2.04 -2.45 -7.65
C SER A 34 1.71 -1.20 -8.46
N ARG A 35 2.65 -0.77 -9.30
CA ARG A 35 2.49 0.43 -10.13
C ARG A 35 2.68 0.06 -11.59
N LYS A 36 1.85 0.67 -12.44
CA LYS A 36 2.02 0.57 -13.89
C LYS A 36 3.06 1.59 -14.31
N HIS A 37 4.17 1.15 -14.87
CA HIS A 37 5.17 2.03 -15.42
C HIS A 37 4.59 2.84 -16.59
N LYS A 38 4.77 4.16 -16.59
CA LYS A 38 4.08 5.05 -17.55
C LYS A 38 4.53 4.85 -19.00
N LEU A 39 5.81 4.52 -19.21
CA LEU A 39 6.39 4.42 -20.55
C LEU A 39 6.27 3.01 -21.15
N THR A 40 6.44 1.99 -20.32
CA THR A 40 6.47 0.59 -20.77
C THR A 40 5.15 -0.13 -20.59
N GLU A 41 4.20 0.51 -19.88
CA GLU A 41 2.91 -0.09 -19.51
C GLU A 41 2.98 -1.37 -18.66
N ASN A 42 4.18 -1.81 -18.28
CA ASN A 42 4.38 -2.99 -17.47
C ASN A 42 4.03 -2.72 -16.01
N TRP A 43 3.49 -3.73 -15.34
CA TRP A 43 3.27 -3.72 -13.91
C TRP A 43 4.53 -4.19 -13.18
N SER A 44 4.92 -3.45 -12.16
CA SER A 44 5.93 -3.89 -11.20
C SER A 44 5.28 -4.06 -9.84
N ALA A 45 5.62 -5.15 -9.13
CA ALA A 45 5.29 -5.29 -7.72
C ALA A 45 6.43 -4.67 -6.91
N ASP A 46 6.21 -3.46 -6.41
CA ASP A 46 7.30 -2.62 -5.90
C ASP A 46 7.47 -2.70 -4.37
N TRP A 47 6.52 -3.28 -3.63
CA TRP A 47 6.59 -3.26 -2.17
C TRP A 47 5.80 -4.40 -1.51
N ARG A 48 6.41 -5.08 -0.53
CA ARG A 48 5.76 -6.00 0.43
C ARG A 48 6.40 -5.90 1.83
N PRO A 49 6.32 -4.76 2.54
CA PRO A 49 6.82 -4.69 3.91
C PRO A 49 5.80 -5.34 4.86
N GLY A 50 6.29 -6.01 5.88
CA GLY A 50 5.43 -6.43 7.00
C GLY A 50 4.95 -5.22 7.80
N TYR A 51 3.82 -5.32 8.50
CA TYR A 51 3.35 -4.21 9.35
C TYR A 51 4.34 -3.82 10.45
N ALA A 52 5.11 -4.79 10.97
CA ALA A 52 6.20 -4.55 11.91
C ALA A 52 7.27 -3.60 11.35
N GLU A 53 7.51 -3.64 10.03
CA GLU A 53 8.50 -2.81 9.33
C GLU A 53 7.91 -1.48 8.85
N LEU A 54 6.59 -1.30 8.90
CA LEU A 54 5.90 -0.07 8.51
C LEU A 54 5.78 0.89 9.69
N LYS A 55 6.15 2.16 9.51
CA LYS A 55 5.65 3.19 10.44
C LYS A 55 4.15 3.32 10.25
N ARG A 56 3.49 3.80 11.31
CA ARG A 56 2.06 4.09 11.28
C ARG A 56 1.70 4.91 10.03
N PRO A 57 0.74 4.45 9.20
CA PRO A 57 0.31 5.21 8.05
C PRO A 57 -0.33 6.52 8.50
N VAL A 58 0.03 7.61 7.84
CA VAL A 58 -0.51 8.94 8.08
C VAL A 58 -1.04 9.53 6.77
N ARG A 59 -2.06 10.38 6.90
CA ARG A 59 -2.44 11.27 5.80
C ARG A 59 -1.40 12.36 5.70
N VAL A 60 -1.06 12.71 4.48
CA VAL A 60 -0.10 13.76 4.21
C VAL A 60 -0.86 15.01 3.78
N ASP A 61 -0.65 16.08 4.51
CA ASP A 61 -1.05 17.42 4.10
C ASP A 61 0.05 17.98 3.17
N THR A 62 -0.36 18.51 2.03
CA THR A 62 0.55 19.19 1.10
C THR A 62 0.18 20.66 1.08
N ASP A 63 0.94 21.45 1.85
CA ASP A 63 0.95 22.91 1.95
C ASP A 63 -0.15 23.65 1.16
N GLY A 64 -1.35 23.71 1.74
CA GLY A 64 -2.34 24.77 1.54
C GLY A 64 -2.94 24.94 0.14
N LYS A 65 -2.65 24.06 -0.82
CA LYS A 65 -3.23 24.10 -2.16
C LYS A 65 -3.96 22.78 -2.45
N PHE A 66 -5.29 22.85 -2.32
CA PHE A 66 -6.33 21.91 -2.78
C PHE A 66 -6.93 20.94 -1.75
N LYS A 67 -8.24 20.70 -1.96
CA LYS A 67 -9.14 19.65 -1.45
C LYS A 67 -8.62 18.19 -1.61
N GLU A 68 -7.31 17.97 -1.77
CA GLU A 68 -6.68 16.69 -2.12
C GLU A 68 -6.01 15.96 -0.95
N GLU A 69 -5.95 16.57 0.24
CA GLU A 69 -5.34 16.02 1.47
C GLU A 69 -5.86 14.62 1.83
N ARG A 70 -7.13 14.33 1.50
CA ARG A 70 -7.75 13.03 1.77
C ARG A 70 -7.35 11.92 0.78
N ARG A 71 -6.64 12.26 -0.29
CA ARG A 71 -6.25 11.34 -1.38
C ARG A 71 -4.81 10.87 -1.32
N LEU A 72 -4.02 11.36 -0.36
CA LEU A 72 -2.58 11.13 -0.25
C LEU A 72 -2.25 10.43 1.07
N PHE A 73 -1.51 9.32 1.00
CA PHE A 73 -0.92 8.72 2.20
C PHE A 73 0.52 8.29 1.98
N SER A 74 1.28 8.34 3.08
CA SER A 74 2.66 7.88 3.13
C SER A 74 2.74 6.47 3.69
N LEU A 75 3.37 5.58 2.94
CA LEU A 75 3.91 4.33 3.44
C LEU A 75 5.36 4.59 3.83
N PHE A 76 5.69 4.54 5.12
CA PHE A 76 7.07 4.65 5.60
C PHE A 76 7.54 3.28 6.05
N SER A 77 8.74 2.85 5.66
CA SER A 77 9.42 1.77 6.37
C SER A 77 10.24 2.34 7.54
N LYS A 78 10.35 1.56 8.62
CA LYS A 78 11.12 1.87 9.84
C LYS A 78 12.63 1.79 9.60
N CYS A 79 13.10 1.16 8.53
CA CYS A 79 14.53 1.05 8.23
C CYS A 79 15.11 2.38 7.73
N ALA A 80 16.24 2.80 8.31
CA ALA A 80 16.98 3.98 7.91
C ALA A 80 17.45 3.81 6.44
N GLY A 81 16.94 4.65 5.53
CA GLY A 81 17.18 4.57 4.08
C GLY A 81 15.93 4.29 3.24
N ALA A 82 14.76 4.09 3.85
CA ALA A 82 13.54 3.77 3.13
C ALA A 82 12.96 4.95 2.33
N ASN A 83 12.80 4.74 1.03
CA ASN A 83 12.08 5.62 0.11
C ASN A 83 10.65 5.89 0.60
N VAL A 84 10.32 7.16 0.83
CA VAL A 84 8.95 7.61 1.04
C VAL A 84 8.18 7.39 -0.26
N LYS A 85 7.22 6.46 -0.30
CA LYS A 85 6.27 6.43 -1.42
C LYS A 85 4.98 7.10 -0.99
N LEU A 86 4.77 8.29 -1.55
CA LEU A 86 3.48 8.95 -1.55
C LEU A 86 2.58 8.26 -2.56
N VAL A 87 1.39 7.89 -2.11
CA VAL A 87 0.39 7.26 -2.95
C VAL A 87 -0.78 8.22 -3.09
N LYS A 88 -1.06 8.65 -4.34
CA LYS A 88 -2.18 9.52 -4.68
C LYS A 88 -3.25 8.74 -5.42
N PHE A 89 -4.49 8.82 -4.93
CA PHE A 89 -5.66 8.27 -5.61
C PHE A 89 -6.40 9.35 -6.38
N SER A 90 -7.07 8.95 -7.47
CA SER A 90 -7.97 9.82 -8.22
C SER A 90 -9.25 10.13 -7.44
N ALA A 91 -9.74 9.17 -6.65
CA ALA A 91 -10.99 9.25 -5.91
C ALA A 91 -10.74 9.22 -4.39
N GLU A 92 -11.42 10.11 -3.67
CA GLU A 92 -11.26 10.31 -2.22
C GLU A 92 -11.82 9.16 -1.40
N ASP A 93 -12.97 8.63 -1.79
CA ASP A 93 -13.61 7.48 -1.14
C ASP A 93 -12.74 6.23 -1.22
N ILE A 94 -12.04 6.03 -2.35
CA ILE A 94 -11.08 4.95 -2.50
C ILE A 94 -9.87 5.15 -1.60
N ALA A 95 -9.28 6.36 -1.58
CA ALA A 95 -8.17 6.67 -0.68
C ALA A 95 -8.53 6.46 0.80
N GLN A 96 -9.72 6.91 1.19
CA GLN A 96 -10.27 6.76 2.54
C GLN A 96 -10.38 5.28 2.92
N ARG A 97 -11.00 4.45 2.06
CA ARG A 97 -11.16 3.01 2.31
C ARG A 97 -9.80 2.31 2.44
N VAL A 98 -8.88 2.57 1.52
CA VAL A 98 -7.52 1.99 1.58
C VAL A 98 -6.82 2.38 2.88
N PHE A 99 -6.87 3.66 3.24
CA PHE A 99 -6.27 4.16 4.48
C PHE A 99 -6.87 3.50 5.72
N ASP A 100 -8.19 3.38 5.80
CA ASP A 100 -8.87 2.81 6.96
C ASP A 100 -8.55 1.32 7.14
N HIS A 101 -8.57 0.54 6.04
CA HIS A 101 -8.20 -0.87 6.07
C HIS A 101 -6.73 -1.07 6.43
N MET A 102 -5.83 -0.27 5.86
CA MET A 102 -4.41 -0.33 6.14
C MET A 102 -4.10 0.06 7.59
N LEU A 103 -4.72 1.13 8.11
CA LEU A 103 -4.54 1.55 9.50
C LEU A 103 -5.06 0.50 10.47
N ARG A 104 -6.19 -0.15 10.17
CA ARG A 104 -6.74 -1.24 10.98
C ARG A 104 -5.80 -2.45 10.97
N ALA A 105 -5.32 -2.85 9.81
CA ALA A 105 -4.39 -3.98 9.68
C ALA A 105 -3.05 -3.69 10.37
N TRP A 106 -2.51 -2.46 10.23
CA TRP A 106 -1.31 -2.03 10.93
C TRP A 106 -1.45 -2.09 12.45
N LYS A 107 -2.61 -1.67 12.99
CA LYS A 107 -2.89 -1.78 14.44
C LYS A 107 -2.92 -3.24 14.89
N SER A 108 -3.57 -4.10 14.11
CA SER A 108 -3.75 -5.52 14.46
C SER A 108 -2.44 -6.30 14.37
N GLY A 109 -1.63 -6.04 13.33
CA GLY A 109 -0.33 -6.69 13.13
C GLY A 109 0.83 -6.08 13.93
N ALA A 110 0.59 -5.06 14.77
CA ALA A 110 1.58 -4.52 15.70
C ALA A 110 1.45 -5.14 17.12
N GLU A 111 0.40 -5.92 17.36
CA GLU A 111 0.12 -6.58 18.64
C GLU A 111 0.60 -8.06 18.68
N GLU A 112 1.08 -8.59 17.55
CA GLU A 112 1.75 -9.90 17.42
C GLU A 112 3.28 -9.75 17.45
#